data_AF-A0A8J6PR92-F1
#
_entry.id   AF-A0A8J6PR92-F1
#
_cell.length_a   1.000
_cell.length_b   1.000
_cell.length_c   1.000
_cell.angle_alpha   90.00
_cell.angle_beta   90.00
_cell.angle_gamma   90.00
#
_symmetry.space_group_name_H-M   'P 1'
#
loop_
_entity.id
_entity.type
_entity.pdbx_description
1 polymer ?
#
loop_
_entity_poly.entity_id
_entity_poly.type
_entity_poly.pdbx_seq_one_letter_code
_entity_poly.pdbx_strand_id
1 'polypeptide(L)' 'QLDGVTHGSEGSLDKLLMTWVDQSVGHAALAVGGTRDPELLGSYMYSRAQSVMGGTSQIQKNIIASRILGLGV' A
#
# COMPACT_ATOMS: atom_id res chain seq x y z
N GLN A 1 -1.84 -12.70 19.45
CA GLN A 1 -1.84 -11.33 20.00
C GLN A 1 -0.56 -11.20 20.81
N LEU A 2 0.46 -10.53 20.26
CA LEU A 2 1.68 -10.25 20.99
C LEU A 2 1.47 -8.91 21.73
N ASP A 3 1.65 -8.93 23.04
CA ASP A 3 1.94 -7.78 23.91
C ASP A 3 0.85 -6.74 24.22
N GLY A 4 -0.44 -7.11 24.28
CA GLY A 4 -1.47 -6.20 24.83
C GLY A 4 -1.67 -4.89 24.04
N VAL A 5 -1.06 -4.77 22.86
CA VAL A 5 -1.25 -3.65 21.94
C VAL A 5 -2.56 -3.86 21.19
N THR A 6 -3.50 -2.95 21.38
CA THR A 6 -4.69 -2.88 20.53
C THR A 6 -4.25 -2.42 19.15
N HIS A 7 -4.37 -3.30 18.14
CA HIS A 7 -4.11 -2.93 16.76
C HIS A 7 -5.29 -2.12 16.19
N GLY A 8 -5.23 -0.80 16.31
CA GLY A 8 -6.15 0.12 15.66
C GLY A 8 -5.94 0.16 14.13
N SER A 9 -6.62 1.07 13.45
CA SER A 9 -6.61 1.14 11.97
C SER A 9 -5.30 1.69 11.37
N GLU A 10 -4.39 2.18 12.22
CA GLU A 10 -3.24 3.00 11.86
C GLU A 10 -2.27 2.26 10.94
N GLY A 11 -1.94 1.00 11.26
CA GLY A 11 -1.05 0.20 10.39
C GLY A 11 -1.66 -0.08 9.01
N SER A 12 -2.99 -0.18 8.92
CA SER A 12 -3.66 -0.35 7.64
C SER A 12 -3.69 0.95 6.83
N LEU A 13 -3.85 2.09 7.50
CA LEU A 13 -3.77 3.42 6.91
C LEU A 13 -2.37 3.71 6.37
N ASP A 14 -1.33 3.45 7.17
CA ASP A 14 0.06 3.63 6.78
C ASP A 14 0.39 2.85 5.50
N LYS A 15 0.03 1.56 5.46
CA LYS A 15 0.26 0.73 4.29
C LYS A 15 -0.49 1.21 3.04
N LEU A 16 -1.71 1.74 3.19
CA LEU A 16 -2.44 2.32 2.06
C LEU A 16 -1.79 3.60 1.54
N LEU A 17 -1.35 4.48 2.43
CA LEU A 17 -0.68 5.73 2.06
C LEU A 17 0.67 5.44 1.40
N MET A 18 1.47 4.55 1.98
CA MET A 18 2.73 4.08 1.38
C MET A 18 2.49 3.53 -0.03
N THR A 19 1.52 2.63 -0.20
CA THR A 19 1.18 2.07 -1.52
C THR A 19 0.78 3.16 -2.52
N TRP A 20 0.01 4.16 -2.08
CA TRP A 20 -0.43 5.25 -2.94
C TRP A 20 0.73 6.16 -3.37
N VAL A 21 1.62 6.51 -2.44
CA VAL A 21 2.82 7.30 -2.71
C VAL A 21 3.73 6.55 -3.69
N ASP A 22 4.04 5.29 -3.40
CA ASP A 22 4.93 4.48 -4.23
C ASP A 22 4.39 4.32 -5.64
N GLN A 23 3.07 4.10 -5.79
CA GLN A 23 2.48 4.05 -7.13
C GLN A 23 2.50 5.41 -7.83
N SER A 24 2.22 6.50 -7.13
CA SER A 24 2.25 7.83 -7.74
C SER A 24 3.63 8.17 -8.28
N VAL A 25 4.67 7.91 -7.48
CA VAL A 25 6.08 8.09 -7.88
C VAL A 25 6.49 7.10 -8.96
N GLY A 26 6.10 5.83 -8.86
CA GLY A 26 6.38 4.81 -9.86
C GLY A 26 5.78 5.13 -11.23
N HIS A 27 4.56 5.67 -11.28
CA HIS A 27 3.96 6.13 -12.54
C HIS A 27 4.72 7.32 -13.12
N ALA A 28 5.15 8.27 -12.28
CA ALA A 28 5.98 9.38 -12.73
C ALA A 28 7.34 8.91 -13.27
N ALA A 29 7.98 7.95 -12.62
CA ALA A 29 9.22 7.33 -13.08
C ALA A 29 9.05 6.70 -14.47
N LEU A 30 7.97 5.94 -14.69
CA LEU A 30 7.66 5.38 -16.01
C LEU A 30 7.36 6.47 -17.05
N ALA A 31 6.63 7.53 -16.67
CA ALA A 31 6.28 8.62 -17.58
C ALA A 31 7.51 9.42 -18.06
N VAL A 32 8.52 9.58 -17.18
CA VAL A 32 9.74 10.32 -17.48
C VAL A 32 10.80 9.43 -18.15
N GLY A 33 11.05 8.24 -17.61
CA GLY A 33 12.11 7.33 -18.08
C GLY A 33 11.69 6.41 -19.24
N GLY A 34 10.38 6.20 -19.43
CA GLY A 34 9.86 5.21 -20.36
C GLY A 34 10.25 3.78 -19.98
N THR A 35 10.20 2.87 -20.95
CA THR A 35 10.46 1.43 -20.73
C THR A 35 11.91 1.00 -20.99
N ARG A 36 12.78 1.93 -21.39
CA ARG A 36 14.17 1.64 -21.77
C ARG A 36 15.16 1.92 -20.65
N ASP A 37 14.76 2.66 -19.63
CA ASP A 37 15.53 2.82 -18.40
C ASP A 37 15.16 1.66 -17.44
N PRO A 38 16.04 0.68 -17.24
CA PRO A 38 15.73 -0.52 -16.45
C PRO A 38 15.55 -0.22 -14.97
N GLU A 39 16.19 0.83 -14.44
CA GLU A 39 16.07 1.21 -13.03
C GLU A 39 14.69 1.82 -12.78
N LEU A 40 14.32 2.84 -13.57
CA LEU A 40 13.02 3.50 -13.44
C LEU A 40 11.85 2.56 -13.78
N LEU A 41 12.02 1.69 -14.78
CA LEU A 41 11.05 0.64 -15.07
C LEU A 41 10.93 -0.35 -13.90
N GLY A 42 12.06 -0.71 -13.28
CA GLY A 42 12.10 -1.54 -12.08
C GLY A 42 11.32 -0.93 -10.92
N SER A 43 11.53 0.37 -10.65
CA SER A 43 10.78 1.11 -9.63
C SER A 43 9.27 1.12 -9.90
N TYR A 44 8.85 1.34 -11.15
CA TYR A 44 7.43 1.23 -11.52
C TYR A 44 6.89 -0.16 -11.24
N MET A 45 7.56 -1.22 -11.71
CA MET A 45 7.10 -2.60 -11.52
C MET A 45 7.03 -2.99 -10.04
N TYR A 46 8.00 -2.57 -9.23
CA TYR A 46 7.97 -2.77 -7.78
C TYR A 46 6.78 -2.08 -7.12
N SER A 47 6.51 -0.82 -7.47
CA SER A 47 5.35 -0.08 -6.94
C SER A 47 4.00 -0.75 -7.23
N ARG A 48 3.89 -1.44 -8.37
CA ARG A 48 2.68 -2.22 -8.71
C ARG A 48 2.50 -3.41 -7.75
N ALA A 49 3.57 -4.13 -7.46
CA ALA A 49 3.56 -5.30 -6.58
C ALA A 49 3.12 -4.94 -5.14
N GLN A 50 3.47 -3.75 -4.65
CA GLN A 50 3.12 -3.32 -3.29
C GLN A 50 1.61 -3.21 -3.05
N SER A 51 0.79 -3.03 -4.09
CA SER A 51 -0.67 -3.05 -3.92
C SER A 51 -1.26 -4.40 -3.52
N VAL A 52 -0.45 -5.47 -3.59
CA VAL A 52 -0.81 -6.84 -3.22
C VAL A 52 0.05 -7.36 -2.09
N MET A 53 1.37 -7.08 -2.11
CA MET A 53 2.33 -7.55 -1.11
C MET A 53 1.87 -7.15 0.31
N GLY A 54 1.83 -8.12 1.23
CA GLY A 54 1.39 -7.89 2.62
C GLY A 54 -0.08 -7.49 2.75
N GLY A 55 -0.94 -7.89 1.81
CA GLY A 55 -2.38 -7.62 1.81
C GLY A 55 -2.79 -6.59 0.74
N THR A 56 -3.94 -6.78 0.10
CA THR A 56 -4.35 -5.88 -0.98
C THR A 56 -4.90 -4.56 -0.45
N SER A 57 -4.81 -3.49 -1.23
CA SER A 57 -5.41 -2.20 -0.85
C SER A 57 -6.91 -2.30 -0.54
N GLN A 58 -7.64 -3.16 -1.25
CA GLN A 58 -9.07 -3.39 -1.02
C GLN A 58 -9.32 -4.01 0.36
N ILE A 59 -8.53 -5.01 0.75
CA ILE A 59 -8.64 -5.63 2.07
C ILE A 59 -8.29 -4.62 3.17
N GLN A 60 -7.25 -3.81 2.99
CA GLN A 60 -6.89 -2.78 3.96
C GLN A 60 -8.00 -1.75 4.17
N LYS A 61 -8.66 -1.29 3.10
CA LYS A 61 -9.82 -0.39 3.19
C LYS A 61 -10.96 -1.01 3.99
N ASN A 62 -11.24 -2.30 3.78
CA ASN A 62 -12.25 -3.00 4.56
C ASN A 62 -11.86 -3.13 6.04
N ILE A 63 -10.59 -3.44 6.35
CA ILE A 63 -10.10 -3.49 7.73
C ILE A 63 -10.25 -2.13 8.42
N ILE A 64 -9.89 -1.04 7.72
CA ILE A 64 -10.04 0.33 8.24
C ILE A 64 -11.52 0.63 8.52
N ALA A 65 -12.40 0.36 7.55
CA ALA A 65 -13.83 0.59 7.69
C ALA A 65 -14.42 -0.21 8.87
N SER A 66 -14.13 -1.51 8.95
CA SER A 66 -14.62 -2.36 10.03
C SER A 66 -14.12 -1.91 11.40
N ARG A 67 -12.87 -1.45 11.53
CA ARG A 67 -12.32 -0.95 12.79
C ARG A 67 -12.93 0.39 13.20
N ILE A 68 -13.06 1.34 12.27
CA ILE A 68 -13.68 2.64 12.53
C ILE A 68 -15.16 2.48 12.93
N LEU A 69 -15.87 1.57 12.27
CA LEU A 69 -17.29 1.31 12.54
C LEU A 69 -17.55 0.34 13.71
N GLY A 70 -16.49 -0.18 14.36
CA GLY A 70 -16.64 -1.14 15.47
C GLY A 70 -17.26 -2.48 15.06
N LEU A 71 -17.14 -2.88 13.79
CA LEU A 71 -17.72 -4.11 13.22
C LEU A 71 -16.82 -5.34 13.38
N GLY A 72 -15.59 -5.15 13.86
CA GLY A 72 -14.63 -6.23 14.13
C GLY A 72 -14.49 -6.47 15.62
N VAL A 73 -15.18 -7.50 16.13
CA VAL A 73 -14.89 -8.20 17.40
C VAL A 73 -14.19 -9.51 17.10
#